data_AF-A0A345HC96-F1
#
_entry.id   AF-A0A345HC96-F1
#
_cell.length_a   1.000
_cell.length_b   1.000
_cell.length_c   1.000
_cell.angle_alpha   90.00
_cell.angle_beta   90.00
_cell.angle_gamma   90.00
#
_symmetry.space_group_name_H-M   'P 1'
#
loop_
_entity.id
_entity.type
_entity.pdbx_description
1 polymer ?
#
loop_
_entity_poly.entity_id
_entity_poly.type
_entity_poly.pdbx_seq_one_letter_code
_entity_poly.pdbx_strand_id
1 'polypeptide(L)'
;MKYKYLYIVIFAATLISCSEDKATNSNDTDLNQISLRAENAEKGSVPEGMFIKKVLSGQQEVETLSDLITLYKQDVNLSKGSDYDTNLKNMWMILIYKPLISEGTEQQKTFFIHEQLTLDHNLPHLEKFVNLLLSTESIDTNEKDLIFEKFFSINKTAINSIIWKNPEEKAEKNQELVMLGRNYGLINKSL
;
A
#
# COMPACT_ATOMS: atom_id res chain seq x y z
N MET A 1 -62.53 13.20 -30.69
CA MET A 1 -62.11 11.81 -30.42
C MET A 1 -60.88 11.56 -31.28
N LYS A 2 -59.67 11.44 -30.72
CA LYS A 2 -59.02 10.13 -30.41
C LYS A 2 -59.19 9.23 -31.64
N TYR A 3 -58.22 9.03 -32.51
CA TYR A 3 -56.98 8.29 -32.25
C TYR A 3 -55.80 8.88 -33.03
N LYS A 4 -54.85 9.45 -32.29
CA LYS A 4 -53.45 9.54 -32.71
C LYS A 4 -52.82 8.17 -32.45
N TYR A 5 -51.82 7.84 -33.26
CA TYR A 5 -50.94 6.67 -33.13
C TYR A 5 -51.57 5.35 -33.54
N LEU A 6 -51.36 4.97 -34.80
CA LEU A 6 -50.98 3.59 -35.10
C LEU A 6 -50.42 3.49 -36.52
N TYR A 7 -49.12 3.15 -36.57
CA TYR A 7 -48.36 2.64 -37.70
C TYR A 7 -48.13 3.57 -38.89
N ILE A 8 -46.86 3.84 -39.21
CA ILE A 8 -46.19 3.41 -40.45
C ILE A 8 -44.77 4.05 -40.48
N VAL A 9 -43.77 3.22 -40.77
CA VAL A 9 -42.33 3.49 -41.04
C VAL A 9 -41.41 3.72 -39.82
N ILE A 10 -41.10 2.70 -39.00
CA ILE A 10 -39.95 1.79 -39.21
C ILE A 10 -39.43 1.78 -40.65
N PHE A 11 -38.30 2.47 -40.90
CA PHE A 11 -37.34 2.40 -42.03
C PHE A 11 -36.83 3.79 -42.47
N ALA A 12 -36.26 4.55 -41.53
CA ALA A 12 -35.23 5.54 -41.86
C ALA A 12 -33.94 5.11 -41.16
N ALA A 13 -33.51 3.89 -41.48
CA ALA A 13 -32.13 3.51 -41.31
C ALA A 13 -31.31 4.30 -42.32
N THR A 14 -30.12 4.72 -41.89
CA THR A 14 -29.05 5.32 -42.71
C THR A 14 -29.37 6.77 -43.08
N LEU A 15 -28.67 7.77 -42.54
CA LEU A 15 -27.28 8.06 -42.89
C LEU A 15 -26.59 8.95 -41.83
N ILE A 16 -25.38 8.52 -41.42
CA ILE A 16 -24.14 9.32 -41.24
C ILE A 16 -24.13 10.31 -40.03
N SER A 17 -23.17 10.37 -39.10
CA SER A 17 -21.76 9.95 -39.05
C SER A 17 -21.29 9.90 -37.58
N CYS A 18 -20.28 9.08 -37.35
CA CYS A 18 -19.36 9.01 -36.21
C CYS A 18 -19.25 10.24 -35.30
N SER A 19 -19.52 10.02 -34.02
CA SER A 19 -18.53 10.30 -32.97
C SER A 19 -18.64 9.16 -31.97
N GLU A 20 -17.91 8.08 -32.25
CA GLU A 20 -17.45 7.20 -31.19
C GLU A 20 -16.42 8.00 -30.40
N ASP A 21 -16.85 8.75 -29.39
CA ASP A 21 -16.00 8.94 -28.22
C ASP A 21 -16.08 7.64 -27.42
N LYS A 22 -15.42 6.60 -27.97
CA LYS A 22 -14.83 5.58 -27.14
C LYS A 22 -13.81 6.32 -26.28
N ALA A 23 -14.26 6.71 -25.09
CA ALA A 23 -13.39 6.74 -23.93
C ALA A 23 -12.76 5.36 -23.85
N THR A 24 -11.66 5.21 -24.58
CA THR A 24 -10.81 4.04 -24.55
C THR A 24 -10.23 4.08 -23.15
N ASN A 25 -10.69 3.14 -22.32
CA ASN A 25 -10.17 2.91 -20.98
C ASN A 25 -8.64 2.92 -21.06
N SER A 26 -8.01 4.00 -20.62
CA SER A 26 -6.56 4.11 -20.48
C SER A 26 -5.99 3.09 -19.48
N ASN A 27 -6.85 2.49 -18.65
CA ASN A 27 -6.46 1.53 -17.64
C ASN A 27 -5.98 0.19 -18.22
N ASP A 28 -6.54 -0.32 -19.32
CA ASP A 28 -6.16 -1.65 -19.83
C ASP A 28 -4.78 -1.66 -20.51
N THR A 29 -4.38 -0.54 -21.12
CA THR A 29 -3.06 -0.42 -21.76
C THR A 29 -1.96 -0.29 -20.72
N ASP A 30 -2.20 0.47 -19.64
CA ASP A 30 -1.25 0.64 -18.54
C ASP A 30 -1.09 -0.63 -17.71
N LEU A 31 -2.19 -1.34 -17.43
CA LEU A 31 -2.17 -2.65 -16.74
C LEU A 31 -1.35 -3.69 -17.49
N ASN A 32 -1.55 -3.80 -18.82
CA ASN A 32 -0.81 -4.74 -19.65
C ASN A 32 0.68 -4.38 -19.73
N GLN A 33 1.04 -3.09 -19.77
CA GLN A 33 2.45 -2.68 -19.74
C GLN A 33 3.12 -2.91 -18.38
N ILE A 34 2.41 -2.72 -17.26
CA ILE A 34 2.92 -3.02 -15.92
C ILE A 34 3.17 -4.52 -15.77
N SER A 35 2.23 -5.36 -16.23
CA SER A 35 2.35 -6.83 -16.20
C SER A 35 3.55 -7.32 -17.02
N LEU A 36 3.71 -6.84 -18.26
CA LEU A 36 4.85 -7.20 -19.13
C LEU A 36 6.21 -6.75 -18.59
N ARG A 37 6.26 -5.64 -17.85
CA ARG A 37 7.49 -5.17 -17.19
C ARG A 37 7.80 -5.96 -15.91
N ALA A 38 6.78 -6.46 -15.21
CA ALA A 38 6.96 -7.30 -14.03
C ALA A 38 7.54 -8.68 -14.39
N GLU A 39 7.15 -9.28 -15.52
CA GLU A 39 7.66 -10.60 -15.95
C GLU A 39 9.19 -10.63 -16.19
N ASN A 40 9.82 -9.49 -16.48
CA ASN A 40 11.26 -9.40 -16.72
C ASN A 40 12.06 -8.87 -15.51
N ALA A 41 11.39 -8.55 -14.41
CA ALA A 41 12.03 -7.98 -13.23
C ALA A 41 12.62 -9.08 -12.32
N GLU A 42 13.68 -8.75 -11.58
CA GLU A 42 14.19 -9.64 -10.53
C GLU A 42 13.11 -9.85 -9.46
N LYS A 43 12.96 -11.08 -8.96
CA LYS A 43 11.94 -11.47 -7.98
C LYS A 43 11.82 -10.45 -6.84
N GLY A 44 10.60 -10.01 -6.57
CA GLY A 44 10.31 -9.01 -5.53
C GLY A 44 10.62 -7.56 -5.91
N SER A 45 11.10 -7.28 -7.12
CA SER A 45 11.33 -5.91 -7.58
C SER A 45 10.04 -5.20 -7.93
N VAL A 46 9.88 -3.97 -7.43
CA VAL A 46 8.71 -3.13 -7.73
C VAL A 46 8.83 -2.56 -9.15
N PRO A 47 7.86 -2.81 -10.04
CA PRO A 47 7.92 -2.33 -11.43
C PRO A 47 8.00 -0.80 -11.55
N GLU A 48 8.76 -0.30 -12.53
CA GLU A 48 8.91 1.14 -12.81
C GLU A 48 7.60 1.85 -13.20
N GLY A 49 6.57 1.10 -13.60
CA GLY A 49 5.26 1.65 -13.95
C GLY A 49 4.39 2.07 -12.76
N MET A 50 4.76 1.67 -11.54
CA MET A 50 3.96 1.93 -10.34
C MET A 50 3.94 3.41 -9.96
N PHE A 51 2.84 3.87 -9.37
CA PHE A 51 2.69 5.27 -8.95
C PHE A 51 3.78 5.68 -7.96
N ILE A 52 4.19 4.79 -7.05
CA ILE A 52 5.29 5.08 -6.11
C ILE A 52 6.58 5.51 -6.81
N LYS A 53 6.89 4.94 -7.99
CA LYS A 53 8.11 5.28 -8.76
C LYS A 53 8.00 6.69 -9.35
N LYS A 54 6.81 7.06 -9.82
CA LYS A 54 6.53 8.41 -10.32
C LYS A 54 6.59 9.45 -9.20
N VAL A 55 6.05 9.12 -8.02
CA VAL A 55 6.11 10.01 -6.84
C VAL A 55 7.56 10.20 -6.37
N LEU A 56 8.33 9.12 -6.22
CA LEU A 56 9.73 9.18 -5.76
C LEU A 56 10.65 9.91 -6.76
N SER A 57 10.34 9.88 -8.05
CA SER A 57 11.09 10.61 -9.08
C SER A 57 10.63 12.05 -9.29
N GLY A 58 9.61 12.51 -8.56
CA GLY A 58 9.05 13.86 -8.69
C GLY A 58 8.21 14.07 -9.95
N GLN A 59 7.87 13.00 -10.67
CA GLN A 59 6.99 13.06 -11.85
C GLN A 59 5.50 13.11 -11.49
N GLN A 60 5.16 12.74 -10.26
CA GLN A 60 3.81 12.82 -9.71
C GLN A 60 3.84 13.69 -8.46
N GLU A 61 3.22 14.87 -8.55
CA GLU A 61 3.04 15.75 -7.39
C GLU A 61 2.00 15.16 -6.43
N VAL A 62 2.26 15.36 -5.14
CA VAL A 62 1.43 14.90 -4.03
C VAL A 62 1.45 16.01 -2.98
N GLU A 63 0.28 16.56 -2.67
CA GLU A 63 0.16 17.69 -1.75
C GLU A 63 -0.28 17.26 -0.35
N THR A 64 -1.11 16.22 -0.25
CA THR A 64 -1.73 15.81 1.01
C THR A 64 -1.51 14.33 1.35
N LEU A 65 -1.69 13.99 2.63
CA LEU A 65 -1.76 12.59 3.07
C LEU A 65 -2.84 11.80 2.31
N SER A 66 -3.99 12.41 2.04
CA SER A 66 -5.09 11.76 1.31
C SER A 66 -4.70 11.38 -0.12
N ASP A 67 -3.88 12.18 -0.79
CA ASP A 67 -3.35 11.87 -2.12
C ASP A 67 -2.40 10.67 -2.06
N LEU A 68 -1.50 10.63 -1.07
CA LEU A 68 -0.62 9.48 -0.85
C LEU A 68 -1.43 8.19 -0.61
N ILE A 69 -2.46 8.25 0.24
CA ILE A 69 -3.30 7.09 0.54
C ILE A 69 -4.06 6.61 -0.70
N THR A 70 -4.52 7.55 -1.53
CA THR A 70 -5.23 7.22 -2.78
C THR A 70 -4.31 6.49 -3.74
N LEU A 71 -3.11 7.02 -3.99
CA LEU A 71 -2.11 6.39 -4.87
C LEU A 71 -1.63 5.05 -4.30
N TYR A 72 -1.41 4.96 -2.99
CA TYR A 72 -1.11 3.70 -2.28
C TYR A 72 -2.15 2.63 -2.58
N LYS A 73 -3.44 2.94 -2.39
CA LYS A 73 -4.52 1.99 -2.61
C LYS A 73 -4.63 1.56 -4.07
N GLN A 74 -4.34 2.46 -5.01
CA GLN A 74 -4.27 2.14 -6.43
C GLN A 74 -3.14 1.14 -6.70
N ASP A 75 -1.90 1.48 -6.33
CA ASP A 75 -0.73 0.61 -6.48
C ASP A 75 -0.92 -0.76 -5.83
N VAL A 76 -1.41 -0.80 -4.58
CA VAL A 76 -1.67 -2.06 -3.87
C VAL A 76 -2.75 -2.88 -4.57
N ASN A 77 -3.78 -2.25 -5.14
CA ASN A 77 -4.79 -2.99 -5.88
C ASN A 77 -4.23 -3.62 -7.17
N LEU A 78 -3.26 -2.96 -7.80
CA LEU A 78 -2.56 -3.47 -8.98
C LEU A 78 -1.59 -4.61 -8.64
N SER A 79 -0.96 -4.57 -7.47
CA SER A 79 0.04 -5.55 -7.06
C SER A 79 -0.53 -6.79 -6.39
N LYS A 80 -1.83 -6.86 -6.09
CA LYS A 80 -2.43 -7.96 -5.31
C LYS A 80 -1.99 -9.32 -5.82
N GLY A 81 -1.37 -10.10 -4.93
CA GLY A 81 -0.88 -11.45 -5.22
C GLY A 81 0.43 -11.52 -5.99
N SER A 82 1.05 -10.39 -6.30
CA SER A 82 2.38 -10.31 -6.89
C SER A 82 3.46 -10.56 -5.83
N ASP A 83 4.60 -11.08 -6.25
CA ASP A 83 5.74 -11.39 -5.38
C ASP A 83 6.46 -10.15 -4.81
N TYR A 84 6.21 -8.97 -5.37
CA TYR A 84 6.75 -7.69 -4.91
C TYR A 84 5.79 -6.89 -4.01
N ASP A 85 4.60 -7.41 -3.65
CA ASP A 85 3.58 -6.67 -2.88
C ASP A 85 4.12 -6.14 -1.54
N THR A 86 4.82 -6.98 -0.78
CA THR A 86 5.48 -6.60 0.48
C THR A 86 6.48 -5.45 0.27
N ASN A 87 7.26 -5.50 -0.81
CA ASN A 87 8.24 -4.45 -1.11
C ASN A 87 7.56 -3.15 -1.55
N LEU A 88 6.51 -3.23 -2.36
CA LEU A 88 5.72 -2.06 -2.77
C LEU A 88 5.12 -1.34 -1.58
N LYS A 89 4.47 -2.07 -0.66
CA LYS A 89 3.90 -1.49 0.55
C LYS A 89 4.97 -0.87 1.45
N ASN A 90 6.11 -1.55 1.62
CA ASN A 90 7.25 -1.01 2.35
C ASN A 90 7.82 0.27 1.70
N MET A 91 7.85 0.37 0.37
CA MET A 91 8.28 1.60 -0.31
C MET A 91 7.32 2.76 -0.03
N TRP A 92 6.01 2.53 -0.14
CA TRP A 92 5.00 3.54 0.16
C TRP A 92 5.08 4.07 1.59
N MET A 93 5.39 3.20 2.54
CA MET A 93 5.51 3.58 3.96
C MET A 93 6.64 4.58 4.22
N ILE A 94 7.66 4.65 3.36
CA ILE A 94 8.71 5.69 3.46
C ILE A 94 8.08 7.10 3.40
N LEU A 95 7.07 7.28 2.57
CA LEU A 95 6.40 8.56 2.35
C LEU A 95 5.24 8.79 3.33
N ILE A 96 4.51 7.72 3.66
CA ILE A 96 3.26 7.83 4.41
C ILE A 96 3.48 8.01 5.92
N TYR A 97 4.49 7.37 6.53
CA TYR A 97 4.59 7.33 8.00
C TYR A 97 4.62 8.71 8.66
N LYS A 98 5.40 9.65 8.11
CA LYS A 98 5.56 10.98 8.71
C LYS A 98 4.24 11.75 8.76
N PRO A 99 3.54 12.02 7.64
CA PRO A 99 2.25 12.69 7.67
C PRO A 99 1.19 11.87 8.42
N LEU A 100 1.20 10.54 8.29
CA LEU A 100 0.23 9.69 8.99
C LEU A 100 0.30 9.83 10.52
N ILE A 101 1.51 9.90 11.10
CA ILE A 101 1.67 10.07 12.55
C ILE A 101 1.28 11.48 12.99
N SER A 102 1.62 12.52 12.22
CA SER A 102 1.40 13.91 12.62
C SER A 102 -0.02 14.43 12.43
N GLU A 103 -0.69 14.03 11.35
CA GLU A 103 -1.98 14.59 10.93
C GLU A 103 -3.01 13.52 10.53
N GLY A 104 -2.65 12.24 10.52
CA GLY A 104 -3.55 11.16 10.15
C GLY A 104 -4.70 11.02 11.12
N THR A 105 -5.89 10.76 10.59
CA THR A 105 -7.06 10.41 11.42
C THR A 105 -6.86 9.04 12.07
N GLU A 106 -7.53 8.79 13.19
CA GLU A 106 -7.47 7.49 13.86
C GLU A 106 -7.84 6.33 12.92
N GLN A 107 -8.82 6.53 12.03
CA GLN A 107 -9.18 5.53 11.03
C GLN A 107 -8.04 5.25 10.05
N GLN A 108 -7.30 6.27 9.62
CA GLN A 108 -6.16 6.10 8.72
C GLN A 108 -5.00 5.39 9.44
N LYS A 109 -4.69 5.77 10.68
CA LYS A 109 -3.65 5.11 11.48
C LYS A 109 -3.96 3.63 11.66
N THR A 110 -5.17 3.30 12.10
CA THR A 110 -5.63 1.91 12.28
C THR A 110 -5.61 1.13 10.98
N PHE A 111 -6.02 1.74 9.86
CA PHE A 111 -5.91 1.12 8.53
C PHE A 111 -4.46 0.70 8.23
N PHE A 112 -3.48 1.60 8.40
CA PHE A 112 -2.09 1.27 8.11
C PHE A 112 -1.48 0.30 9.12
N ILE A 113 -1.85 0.36 10.39
CA ILE A 113 -1.44 -0.66 11.37
C ILE A 113 -1.86 -2.04 10.87
N HIS A 114 -3.12 -2.21 10.45
CA HIS A 114 -3.59 -3.49 9.91
C HIS A 114 -2.86 -3.89 8.62
N GLU A 115 -2.64 -2.96 7.69
CA GLU A 115 -1.88 -3.24 6.47
C GLU A 115 -0.47 -3.78 6.78
N GLN A 116 0.25 -3.16 7.73
CA GLN A 116 1.58 -3.62 8.13
C GLN A 116 1.58 -5.03 8.77
N LEU A 117 0.49 -5.41 9.44
CA LEU A 117 0.32 -6.75 10.00
C LEU A 117 -0.01 -7.83 8.96
N THR A 118 -0.25 -7.44 7.70
CA THR A 118 -0.48 -8.37 6.57
C THR A 118 0.77 -8.62 5.73
N LEU A 119 1.85 -7.87 5.96
CA LEU A 119 3.09 -8.04 5.21
C LEU A 119 3.87 -9.28 5.67
N ASP A 120 4.67 -9.83 4.76
CA ASP A 120 5.64 -10.87 5.13
C ASP A 120 6.68 -10.33 6.11
N HIS A 121 7.03 -9.04 5.98
CA HIS A 121 7.92 -8.34 6.90
C HIS A 121 7.80 -6.81 6.79
N ASN A 122 8.28 -6.13 7.84
CA ASN A 122 8.30 -4.67 7.97
C ASN A 122 9.69 -4.15 8.38
N LEU A 123 10.76 -4.91 8.08
CA LEU A 123 12.14 -4.63 8.53
C LEU A 123 12.63 -3.18 8.32
N PRO A 124 12.26 -2.46 7.25
CA PRO A 124 12.70 -1.08 7.08
C PRO A 124 12.03 -0.07 8.03
N HIS A 125 10.95 -0.47 8.72
CA HIS A 125 10.06 0.44 9.43
C HIS A 125 9.74 0.02 10.87
N LEU A 126 10.61 -0.77 11.50
CA LEU A 126 10.41 -1.29 12.85
C LEU A 126 10.03 -0.20 13.86
N GLU A 127 10.84 0.86 13.97
CA GLU A 127 10.59 1.96 14.90
C GLU A 127 9.36 2.79 14.52
N LYS A 128 9.16 3.03 13.22
CA LYS A 128 8.04 3.85 12.73
C LYS A 128 6.69 3.19 13.00
N PHE A 129 6.62 1.86 12.87
CA PHE A 129 5.41 1.11 13.23
C PHE A 129 5.06 1.29 14.71
N VAL A 130 6.06 1.19 15.61
CA VAL A 130 5.83 1.39 17.05
C VAL A 130 5.38 2.81 17.34
N ASN A 131 5.99 3.82 16.72
CA ASN A 131 5.56 5.21 16.87
C ASN A 131 4.12 5.42 16.40
N LEU A 132 3.75 4.83 15.25
CA LEU A 132 2.37 4.84 14.75
C LEU A 132 1.42 4.21 15.75
N LEU A 133 1.73 2.99 16.22
CA LEU A 133 0.91 2.26 17.18
C LEU A 133 0.69 3.05 18.48
N LEU A 134 1.76 3.60 19.05
CA LEU A 134 1.68 4.37 20.29
C LEU A 134 0.95 5.71 20.10
N SER A 135 1.00 6.30 18.90
CA SER A 135 0.29 7.55 18.57
C SER A 135 -1.22 7.40 18.33
N THR A 136 -1.73 6.18 18.29
CA THR A 136 -3.15 5.89 18.04
C THR A 136 -3.88 5.85 19.39
N GLU A 137 -4.84 6.74 19.59
CA GLU A 137 -5.62 6.83 20.85
C GLU A 137 -6.82 5.88 20.84
N SER A 138 -7.31 5.52 19.65
CA SER A 138 -8.48 4.66 19.47
C SER A 138 -8.27 3.18 19.80
N ILE A 139 -7.02 2.75 20.00
CA ILE A 139 -6.64 1.38 20.35
C ILE A 139 -6.20 1.37 21.81
N ASP A 140 -6.80 0.51 22.62
CA ASP A 140 -6.44 0.39 24.03
C ASP A 140 -5.07 -0.29 24.23
N THR A 141 -4.51 -0.16 25.44
CA THR A 141 -3.18 -0.68 25.78
C THR A 141 -3.06 -2.19 25.57
N ASN A 142 -4.09 -2.97 25.90
CA ASN A 142 -4.05 -4.43 25.76
C ASN A 142 -4.07 -4.83 24.29
N GLU A 143 -4.89 -4.16 23.48
CA GLU A 143 -4.93 -4.38 22.04
C GLU A 143 -3.62 -3.94 21.36
N LYS A 144 -3.00 -2.83 21.80
CA LYS A 144 -1.67 -2.42 21.34
C LYS A 144 -0.62 -3.50 21.62
N ASP A 145 -0.64 -4.12 22.81
CA ASP A 145 0.29 -5.19 23.14
C ASP A 145 0.14 -6.40 22.21
N LEU A 146 -1.10 -6.82 21.92
CA LEU A 146 -1.38 -7.91 20.97
C LEU A 146 -0.93 -7.58 19.54
N ILE A 147 -1.16 -6.35 19.10
CA ILE A 147 -0.71 -5.85 17.80
C ILE A 147 0.82 -5.86 17.73
N PHE A 148 1.49 -5.36 18.78
CA PHE A 148 2.94 -5.33 18.86
C PHE A 148 3.53 -6.75 18.85
N GLU A 149 2.98 -7.68 19.62
CA GLU A 149 3.41 -9.08 19.63
C GLU A 149 3.31 -9.73 18.25
N LYS A 150 2.20 -9.50 17.54
CA LYS A 150 2.04 -9.99 16.17
C LYS A 150 3.08 -9.38 15.23
N PHE A 151 3.27 -8.06 15.28
CA PHE A 151 4.28 -7.37 14.48
C PHE A 151 5.69 -7.88 14.77
N PHE A 152 6.03 -8.06 16.04
CA PHE A 152 7.32 -8.60 16.47
C PHE A 152 7.54 -10.01 15.92
N SER A 153 6.52 -10.87 16.00
CA SER A 153 6.58 -12.25 15.50
C SER A 153 6.79 -12.33 13.98
N ILE A 154 6.09 -11.49 13.20
CA ILE A 154 6.25 -11.39 11.75
C ILE A 154 7.72 -11.08 11.42
N ASN A 155 8.26 -10.03 12.02
CA ASN A 155 9.63 -9.57 11.72
C ASN A 155 10.69 -10.55 12.24
N LYS A 156 10.50 -11.16 13.41
CA LYS A 156 11.39 -12.21 13.92
C LYS A 156 11.44 -13.41 12.97
N THR A 157 10.29 -13.81 12.42
CA THR A 157 10.21 -14.91 11.47
C THR A 157 10.96 -14.56 10.19
N ALA A 158 10.76 -13.36 9.65
CA ALA A 158 11.46 -12.87 8.46
C ALA A 158 12.99 -12.81 8.65
N ILE A 159 13.47 -12.28 9.78
CA ILE A 159 14.93 -12.24 10.06
C ILE A 159 15.53 -13.65 10.06
N ASN A 160 14.78 -14.66 10.49
CA ASN A 160 15.27 -16.03 10.53
C ASN A 160 15.16 -16.76 9.19
N SER A 161 14.26 -16.36 8.30
CA SER A 161 14.08 -16.97 6.99
C SER A 161 14.96 -16.36 5.89
N ILE A 162 15.39 -15.09 6.04
CA ILE A 162 16.28 -14.42 5.10
C ILE A 162 17.65 -15.12 5.06
N ILE A 163 18.16 -15.32 3.85
CA ILE A 163 19.55 -15.72 3.61
C ILE A 163 20.40 -14.45 3.64
N TRP A 164 21.03 -14.19 4.78
CA TRP A 164 21.88 -13.02 4.98
C TRP A 164 23.21 -13.17 4.26
N LYS A 165 23.76 -12.06 3.75
CA LYS A 165 25.06 -12.06 3.09
C LYS A 165 26.19 -12.39 4.07
N ASN A 166 26.06 -11.93 5.31
CA ASN A 166 26.97 -12.24 6.40
C ASN A 166 26.20 -12.40 7.72
N PRO A 167 26.79 -13.09 8.72
CA PRO A 167 26.18 -13.27 10.03
C PRO A 167 26.04 -11.97 10.83
N GLU A 168 26.92 -10.97 10.61
CA GLU A 168 26.86 -9.70 11.33
C GLU A 168 25.56 -8.93 11.04
N GLU A 169 25.14 -8.81 9.78
CA GLU A 169 23.89 -8.16 9.37
C GLU A 169 22.66 -8.81 10.05
N LYS A 170 22.65 -10.15 10.14
CA LYS A 170 21.61 -10.88 10.87
C LYS A 170 21.63 -10.52 12.36
N ALA A 171 22.81 -10.44 12.96
CA ALA A 171 22.97 -10.11 14.38
C ALA A 171 22.50 -8.67 14.66
N GLU A 172 22.89 -7.70 13.83
CA GLU A 172 22.46 -6.30 13.92
C GLU A 172 20.93 -6.18 13.83
N LYS A 173 20.30 -6.86 12.87
CA LYS A 173 18.85 -6.83 12.71
C LYS A 173 18.09 -7.51 13.85
N ASN A 174 18.64 -8.59 14.41
CA ASN A 174 18.09 -9.16 15.64
C ASN A 174 18.21 -8.21 16.83
N GLN A 175 19.36 -7.54 16.97
CA GLN A 175 19.58 -6.57 18.04
C GLN A 175 18.60 -5.40 17.93
N GLU A 176 18.38 -4.86 16.72
CA GLU A 176 17.39 -3.83 16.46
C GLU A 176 15.98 -4.25 16.92
N LEU A 177 15.55 -5.47 16.54
CA LEU A 177 14.25 -5.99 16.94
C LEU A 177 14.14 -6.20 18.47
N VAL A 178 15.18 -6.70 19.12
CA VAL A 178 15.21 -6.87 20.59
C VAL A 178 15.13 -5.52 21.30
N MET A 179 15.89 -4.53 20.83
CA MET A 179 15.87 -3.17 21.37
C MET A 179 14.51 -2.51 21.18
N LEU A 180 13.85 -2.74 20.04
CA LEU A 180 12.47 -2.29 19.80
C LEU A 180 11.51 -2.85 20.86
N GLY A 181 11.55 -4.17 21.11
CA GLY A 181 10.70 -4.81 22.12
C GLY A 181 10.93 -4.29 23.53
N ARG A 182 12.20 -4.06 23.90
CA ARG A 182 12.53 -3.43 25.19
C ARG A 182 11.96 -2.02 25.28
N ASN A 183 12.19 -1.19 24.27
CA ASN A 183 11.76 0.21 24.27
C ASN A 183 10.24 0.33 24.30
N TYR A 184 9.53 -0.49 23.51
CA TYR A 184 8.07 -0.57 23.55
C TYR A 184 7.57 -0.90 24.97
N GLY A 185 8.11 -1.94 25.60
CA GLY A 185 7.72 -2.32 26.96
C GLY A 185 8.03 -1.27 28.03
N LEU A 186 9.05 -0.43 27.84
CA LEU A 186 9.35 0.68 28.74
C LEU A 186 8.37 1.85 28.55
N ILE A 187 8.08 2.21 27.31
CA ILE A 187 7.19 3.33 26.99
C ILE A 187 5.74 2.98 27.37
N ASN A 188 5.27 1.81 26.96
CA ASN A 188 3.87 1.42 27.18
C ASN A 188 3.52 1.25 28.68
N LYS A 189 4.49 0.90 29.53
CA LYS A 189 4.30 0.81 30.99
C LYS A 189 4.37 2.17 31.71
N SER A 190 4.76 3.22 31.01
CA SER A 190 4.88 4.58 31.55
C SER A 190 3.69 5.49 31.21
N LEU A 191 2.80 5.01 30.34
CA LEU A 191 1.55 5.64 29.93
C LEU A 191 0.38 5.04 30.74
#